data_AF-A0A6J4SH59-F1
#
_entry.id   AF-A0A6J4SH59-F1
#
_cell.length_a   1.000
_cell.length_b   1.000
_cell.length_c   1.000
_cell.angle_alpha   90.00
_cell.angle_beta   90.00
_cell.angle_gamma   90.00
#
_symmetry.space_group_name_H-M   'P 1'
#
loop_
_entity.id
_entity.type
_entity.pdbx_description
1 polymer ?
#
loop_
_entity_poly.entity_id
_entity_poly.type
_entity_poly.pdbx_seq_one_letter_code
_entity_poly.pdbx_strand_id
1 'polypeptide(L)' 'MLNVARWLTGADAYPGPLPAYRQYLVNHEVGHLFGRGHESCPGAGQPAPVMMQQTKGLQGCTAVSWPYP' A
#
# COMPACT_ATOMS: atom_id res chain seq x y z
N MET A 1 7.62 -0.30 6.86
CA MET A 1 8.32 -1.50 7.37
C MET A 1 7.43 -2.73 7.29
N LEU A 2 8.05 -3.90 7.04
CA LEU A 2 7.40 -5.21 7.11
C LEU A 2 7.13 -5.64 8.56
N ASN A 3 5.91 -6.13 8.83
CA ASN A 3 5.52 -6.68 10.12
C ASN A 3 5.02 -8.12 9.92
N VAL A 4 5.52 -9.08 10.71
CA VAL A 4 5.21 -10.51 10.51
C VAL A 4 3.74 -10.84 10.67
N ALA A 5 3.04 -10.23 11.64
CA ALA A 5 1.61 -10.47 11.83
C ALA A 5 0.83 -10.02 10.58
N ARG A 6 1.10 -8.79 10.10
CA ARG A 6 0.47 -8.27 8.87
C ARG A 6 0.89 -9.03 7.61
N TRP A 7 2.08 -9.60 7.57
CA TRP A 7 2.49 -10.47 6.46
C TRP A 7 1.64 -11.75 6.38
N LEU A 8 1.28 -12.29 7.54
CA LEU A 8 0.46 -13.50 7.64
C LEU A 8 -1.03 -13.22 7.42
N THR A 9 -1.55 -12.09 7.91
CA THR A 9 -3.00 -11.85 7.98
C THR A 9 -3.49 -10.66 7.14
N GLY A 10 -2.60 -9.84 6.59
CA GLY A 10 -2.96 -8.59 5.93
C GLY A 10 -3.21 -7.45 6.91
N ALA A 11 -3.93 -6.42 6.46
CA ALA A 11 -4.38 -5.32 7.30
C ALA A 11 -5.83 -4.97 6.96
N ASP A 12 -6.65 -4.74 7.99
CA ASP A 12 -8.10 -4.48 7.83
C ASP A 12 -8.40 -3.30 6.89
N ALA A 13 -7.49 -2.32 6.84
CA ALA A 13 -7.62 -1.15 5.99
C ALA A 13 -7.37 -1.40 4.49
N TYR A 14 -6.83 -2.57 4.12
CA TYR A 14 -6.55 -2.94 2.73
C TYR A 14 -7.61 -3.95 2.23
N PRO A 15 -8.55 -3.56 1.36
CA PRO A 15 -9.71 -4.36 0.99
C PRO A 15 -9.42 -5.48 -0.03
N GLY A 16 -8.15 -5.75 -0.34
CA GLY A 16 -7.74 -6.75 -1.32
C GLY A 16 -7.31 -8.09 -0.72
N PRO A 17 -7.11 -9.12 -1.56
CA PRO A 17 -6.67 -10.42 -1.10
C PRO A 17 -5.23 -10.35 -0.55
N LEU A 18 -4.90 -11.26 0.38
CA LEU A 18 -3.59 -11.29 1.05
C LEU A 18 -2.37 -11.28 0.08
N PRO A 19 -2.38 -12.00 -1.07
CA PRO A 19 -1.31 -11.86 -2.06
C PRO A 19 -1.12 -10.44 -2.58
N ALA A 20 -2.21 -9.70 -2.83
CA ALA A 20 -2.12 -8.31 -3.28
C ALA A 20 -1.60 -7.39 -2.17
N TYR A 21 -2.02 -7.59 -0.92
CA TYR A 21 -1.46 -6.88 0.22
C TYR A 21 0.05 -7.09 0.36
N ARG A 22 0.52 -8.34 0.20
CA ARG A 22 1.96 -8.66 0.26
C ARG A 22 2.75 -7.98 -0.84
N GLN A 23 2.21 -7.95 -2.06
CA GLN A 23 2.81 -7.21 -3.18
C GLN A 23 2.90 -5.71 -2.89
N TYR A 24 1.80 -5.09 -2.44
CA TYR A 24 1.77 -3.69 -2.01
C TYR A 24 2.86 -3.42 -0.97
N LEU A 25 2.93 -4.24 0.09
CA LEU A 25 3.85 -4.03 1.19
C LEU A 25 5.30 -4.13 0.72
N VAL A 26 5.65 -5.15 -0.06
CA VAL A 26 7.01 -5.31 -0.61
C VAL A 26 7.36 -4.13 -1.51
N ASN A 27 6.47 -3.74 -2.43
CA ASN A 27 6.72 -2.62 -3.34
C ASN A 27 6.87 -1.29 -2.59
N HIS A 28 6.10 -1.07 -1.53
CA HIS A 28 6.21 0.09 -0.64
C HIS A 28 7.58 0.15 0.06
N GLU A 29 8.03 -0.97 0.66
CA GLU A 29 9.34 -1.03 1.32
C GLU A 29 10.50 -0.89 0.32
N VAL A 30 10.39 -1.48 -0.87
CA VAL A 30 11.37 -1.29 -1.96
C VAL A 30 11.39 0.17 -2.41
N GLY A 31 10.24 0.85 -2.44
CA GLY A 31 10.19 2.29 -2.70
C GLY A 31 10.97 3.10 -1.67
N HIS A 32 10.85 2.77 -0.38
CA HIS A 32 11.70 3.37 0.66
C HIS A 32 13.19 3.09 0.45
N LEU A 33 13.56 1.88 0.03
CA LEU A 33 14.94 1.55 -0.32
C LEU A 33 15.47 2.45 -1.46
N PHE A 34 14.61 2.83 -2.41
CA PHE A 34 14.94 3.79 -3.47
C PHE A 34 14.77 5.26 -3.07
N GLY A 35 14.60 5.56 -1.79
CA GLY A 35 14.48 6.93 -1.28
C GLY A 35 13.13 7.60 -1.52
N ARG A 36 12.08 6.83 -1.89
CA ARG A 36 10.72 7.37 -2.01
C ARG A 36 10.10 7.59 -0.63
N GLY A 37 9.59 8.79 -0.41
CA GLY A 37 8.78 9.14 0.77
C GLY A 37 7.34 8.65 0.64
N HIS A 38 6.57 8.78 1.72
CA HIS A 38 5.13 8.51 1.65
C HIS A 38 4.42 9.52 0.76
N GLU A 39 3.40 9.04 0.05
CA GLU A 39 2.50 9.87 -0.76
C GLU A 39 1.09 9.90 -0.15
N SER A 40 0.33 10.93 -0.47
CA SER A 40 -1.08 11.06 -0.08
C SER A 40 -2.02 10.48 -1.12
N CYS A 41 -3.24 10.14 -0.71
CA CYS A 41 -4.31 9.81 -1.65
C CYS A 41 -4.60 11.01 -2.56
N PRO A 42 -4.54 10.86 -3.91
CA PRO A 42 -4.83 11.96 -4.84
C PRO A 42 -6.31 12.35 -4.88
N GLY A 43 -7.22 11.47 -4.45
CA GLY A 43 -8.65 11.77 -4.37
C GLY A 43 -9.53 10.54 -4.24
N ALA A 44 -10.79 10.74 -3.84
CA ALA A 44 -11.74 9.64 -3.72
C ALA A 44 -11.96 8.91 -5.07
N GLY A 45 -11.94 7.58 -5.03
CA GLY A 45 -12.06 6.71 -6.21
C GLY A 45 -10.80 6.62 -7.07
N GLN A 46 -9.79 7.44 -6.82
CA GLN A 46 -8.51 7.40 -7.56
C GLN A 46 -7.63 6.25 -7.04
N PRO A 47 -6.72 5.70 -7.88
CA PRO A 47 -5.73 4.74 -7.40
C PRO A 47 -4.85 5.38 -6.32
N ALA A 48 -4.66 4.66 -5.21
CA ALA A 48 -3.67 5.04 -4.22
C ALA A 48 -2.26 4.84 -4.80
N PRO A 49 -1.34 5.82 -4.69
CA PRO A 49 0.06 5.58 -5.00
C PRO A 49 0.59 4.39 -4.18
N VAL A 50 1.52 3.60 -4.73
CA VAL A 50 2.11 2.48 -3.97
C VAL A 50 2.83 2.97 -2.71
N MET A 51 3.34 4.21 -2.75
CA MET A 51 3.96 4.88 -1.61
C MET A 51 2.97 5.52 -0.64
N MET A 52 1.67 5.47 -0.92
CA MET A 52 0.65 5.75 0.09
C MET A 52 0.70 4.65 1.14
N GLN A 53 0.58 5.02 2.42
CA GLN A 53 0.57 4.06 3.52
C GLN A 53 -0.81 3.38 3.66
N GLN A 54 -1.21 2.59 2.66
CA GLN A 54 -2.52 1.94 2.54
C GLN A 54 -2.86 1.02 3.72
N THR A 55 -1.85 0.47 4.41
CA THR A 55 -2.00 -0.29 5.67
C THR A 55 -2.71 0.50 6.78
N LYS A 56 -2.70 1.84 6.72
CA LYS A 56 -3.34 2.73 7.70
C LYS A 56 -4.68 3.28 7.24
N GLY A 57 -5.10 2.98 6.01
CA GLY A 57 -6.31 3.54 5.40
C GLY A 57 -6.04 4.09 4.01
N LEU A 58 -7.10 4.09 3.19
CA LEU A 58 -7.05 4.54 1.80
C LEU A 58 -7.54 5.98 1.60
N GLN A 59 -8.12 6.62 2.62
CA GLN A 59 -8.58 8.01 2.53
C GLN A 59 -9.49 8.29 1.31
N GLY A 60 -10.29 7.29 0.91
CA GLY A 60 -11.17 7.36 -0.27
C GLY A 60 -10.56 6.82 -1.56
N CYS A 61 -9.25 6.61 -1.65
CA CYS A 61 -8.60 5.97 -2.80
C CYS A 61 -8.95 4.48 -2.91
N THR A 62 -8.64 3.89 -4.06
CA THR A 62 -8.67 2.44 -4.29
C THR A 62 -7.31 1.82 -3.98
N ALA A 63 -7.31 0.62 -3.40
CA ALA A 63 -6.07 -0.08 -3.07
C ALA A 63 -5.32 -0.51 -4.34
N VAL A 64 -4.00 -0.32 -4.33
CA VAL A 64 -3.12 -0.64 -5.46
C VAL A 64 -1.84 -1.30 -4.95
N SER A 65 -1.48 -2.44 -5.54
CA SER A 65 -0.29 -3.19 -5.15
C SER A 65 0.96 -2.92 -5.98
N TRP A 66 0.84 -2.24 -7.13
CA TRP A 66 1.94 -1.95 -8.04
C TRP A 66 2.05 -0.45 -8.33
N PRO A 67 3.27 0.11 -8.46
CA PRO A 67 3.43 1.47 -8.96
C PRO A 67 2.81 1.60 -10.35
N TYR A 68 2.24 2.77 -10.63
CA TYR A 68 1.73 3.16 -11.94
C TYR A 68 2.48 4.42 -12.44
N PRO A 69 2.50 4.67 -13.77
CA PRO A 69 3.17 5.83 -14.36
C PRO A 69 2.65 7.18 -13.87
#